data_AF-A0A1V4DG28-F1
#
_entry.id   AF-A0A1V4DG28-F1
#
_cell.length_a   1.000
_cell.length_b   1.000
_cell.length_c   1.000
_cell.angle_alpha   90.00
_cell.angle_beta   90.00
_cell.angle_gamma   90.00
#
_symmetry.space_group_name_H-M   'P 1'
#
loop_
_entity.id
_entity.type
_entity.pdbx_description
1 polymer ?
#
loop_
_entity_poly.entity_id
_entity_poly.type
_entity_poly.pdbx_seq_one_letter_code
_entity_poly.pdbx_strand_id
1 'polypeptide(L)' 'MVQALQSQPDCLILDEATSSLDEINYQFVEKNILTHYEGTLIAVSHRLTEDADCKIKLDN' A
#
# COMPACT_ATOMS: atom_id res chain seq x y z
N MET A 1 -2.39 9.47 -4.26
CA MET A 1 -1.96 8.15 -4.79
C MET A 1 -1.75 8.16 -6.30
N VAL A 2 -2.76 8.37 -7.14
CA VAL A 2 -2.65 8.18 -8.61
C VAL A 2 -1.50 8.97 -9.25
N GLN A 3 -1.33 10.25 -8.91
CA GLN A 3 -0.24 11.07 -9.44
C GLN A 3 1.16 10.57 -9.01
N ALA A 4 1.29 10.05 -7.79
CA ALA A 4 2.56 9.50 -7.30
C ALA A 4 2.91 8.16 -7.97
N LEU A 5 1.90 7.36 -8.32
CA LEU A 5 2.08 6.11 -9.06
C LEU A 5 2.47 6.37 -10.53
N GLN A 6 1.95 7.45 -11.13
CA GLN A 6 2.26 7.82 -12.51
C GLN A 6 3.74 8.11 -12.75
N SER A 7 4.44 8.65 -11.74
CA SER A 7 5.87 8.89 -11.82
C SER A 7 6.75 7.64 -11.65
N GLN A 8 6.16 6.48 -11.35
CA GLN A 8 6.86 5.21 -11.10
C GLN A 8 8.15 5.38 -10.26
N PRO A 9 8.09 5.98 -9.06
CA PRO A 9 9.29 6.23 -8.28
C PRO A 9 9.91 4.92 -7.79
N ASP A 10 11.24 4.88 -7.67
CA ASP A 10 11.96 3.71 -7.12
C ASP A 10 11.54 3.40 -5.67
N CYS A 11 11.05 4.42 -4.94
CA CYS A 11 10.51 4.29 -3.60
C CYS A 11 9.23 5.12 -3.45
N LEU A 12 8.14 4.46 -3.03
CA LEU A 12 6.85 5.07 -2.75
C LEU A 12 6.49 4.85 -1.29
N ILE A 13 6.13 5.93 -0.59
CA ILE A 13 5.65 5.88 0.79
C ILE A 13 4.20 6.35 0.81
N LEU A 14 3.31 5.54 1.36
CA LEU A 14 1.89 5.83 1.52
C LEU A 14 1.56 5.92 3.01
N ASP A 15 1.09 7.08 3.44
CA ASP A 15 0.53 7.28 4.78
C ASP A 15 -0.99 7.13 4.73
N GLU A 16 -1.58 6.46 5.72
CA GLU A 16 -3.03 6.18 5.79
C GLU A 16 -3.61 5.55 4.50
N ALA A 17 -2.88 4.62 3.88
CA ALA A 17 -3.10 4.14 2.51
C ALA A 17 -4.51 3.56 2.23
N THR A 18 -5.22 3.14 3.27
CA THR A 18 -6.51 2.42 3.20
C THR A 18 -7.64 3.13 3.95
N SER A 19 -7.39 4.29 4.54
CA SER A 19 -8.24 4.95 5.54
C SER A 19 -9.62 5.39 5.02
N SER A 20 -9.81 5.45 3.71
CA SER A 20 -11.06 5.87 3.07
C SER A 20 -11.48 4.97 1.90
N LEU A 21 -10.92 3.76 1.80
CA LEU A 21 -11.30 2.78 0.79
C LEU A 21 -12.43 1.90 1.33
N ASP A 22 -13.45 1.66 0.50
CA ASP A 22 -14.39 0.57 0.72
C ASP A 22 -13.71 -0.79 0.48
N GLU A 23 -14.37 -1.87 0.89
CA GLU A 23 -13.78 -3.22 0.84
C GLU A 23 -13.38 -3.63 -0.60
N ILE A 24 -14.15 -3.19 -1.60
CA ILE A 24 -13.86 -3.49 -3.01
C ILE A 24 -12.60 -2.77 -3.48
N ASN A 25 -12.49 -1.46 -3.20
CA ASN A 25 -11.31 -0.69 -3.59
C ASN A 25 -10.08 -1.09 -2.79
N TYR A 26 -10.24 -1.51 -1.52
CA TYR A 26 -9.16 -2.08 -0.73
C TYR A 26 -8.57 -3.32 -1.41
N GLN A 27 -9.40 -4.30 -1.79
CA GLN A 27 -8.93 -5.50 -2.47
C GLN A 27 -8.27 -5.19 -3.82
N PHE A 28 -8.75 -4.17 -4.53
CA PHE A 28 -8.11 -3.72 -5.76
C PHE A 28 -6.71 -3.17 -5.50
N VAL A 29 -6.55 -2.28 -4.53
CA VAL A 29 -5.25 -1.68 -4.18
C VAL A 29 -4.28 -2.74 -3.66
N GLU A 30 -4.75 -3.66 -2.80
CA GLU A 30 -3.95 -4.77 -2.30
C GLU A 30 -3.42 -5.64 -3.46
N LYS A 31 -4.31 -6.11 -4.34
CA LYS A 31 -3.93 -7.05 -5.42
C LYS A 31 -3.21 -6.44 -6.60
N ASN A 32 -3.34 -5.14 -6.85
CA ASN A 32 -2.78 -4.51 -8.06
C ASN A 32 -1.66 -3.54 -7.76
N ILE A 33 -1.63 -2.94 -6.57
CA ILE A 33 -0.63 -1.94 -6.20
C ILE A 33 0.37 -2.56 -5.23
N LEU A 34 -0.08 -3.21 -4.16
CA LEU A 34 0.86 -3.73 -3.16
C LEU A 34 1.71 -4.90 -3.68
N THR A 35 1.14 -5.75 -4.53
CA THR A 35 1.80 -6.97 -5.03
C THR A 35 2.56 -6.81 -6.34
N HIS A 36 2.29 -5.76 -7.11
CA HIS A 36 2.86 -5.57 -8.46
C HIS A 36 3.68 -4.28 -8.59
N TYR A 37 3.99 -3.62 -7.48
CA TYR A 37 4.85 -2.44 -7.52
C TYR A 37 6.30 -2.86 -7.79
N GLU A 38 6.87 -2.44 -8.91
CA GLU A 38 8.25 -2.78 -9.33
C GLU A 38 9.35 -2.13 -8.45
N GLY A 39 8.98 -1.18 -7.59
CA GLY A 39 9.91 -0.48 -6.68
C GLY A 39 9.74 -0.87 -5.21
N THR A 40 10.34 -0.07 -4.32
CA THR A 40 10.10 -0.20 -2.87
C THR A 40 8.79 0.51 -2.51
N LEU A 41 7.85 -0.23 -1.93
CA LEU A 41 6.59 0.34 -1.42
C LEU A 41 6.53 0.21 0.10
N ILE A 42 6.38 1.34 0.79
CA ILE A 42 6.15 1.40 2.23
C ILE A 42 4.75 1.93 2.44
N ALA A 43 3.84 1.10 2.93
CA ALA A 43 2.47 1.50 3.25
C ALA A 43 2.24 1.49 4.76
N VAL A 44 1.72 2.58 5.30
CA VAL A 44 1.24 2.70 6.67
C VAL A 44 -0.29 2.65 6.62
N SER A 45 -0.88 1.68 7.31
CA SER A 45 -2.33 1.48 7.35
C SER A 45 -2.75 0.81 8.65
N HIS A 46 -4.00 1.06 9.06
CA HIS A 46 -4.64 0.35 10.16
C HIS A 46 -5.00 -1.11 9.83
N ARG A 47 -4.88 -1.51 8.57
CA ARG A 47 -5.12 -2.87 8.08
C ARG A 47 -3.82 -3.48 7.62
N LEU A 48 -3.54 -4.68 8.09
CA LEU A 48 -2.43 -5.50 7.61
C LEU A 48 -2.89 -6.21 6.32
N THR A 49 -2.05 -6.15 5.30
CA THR A 49 -2.19 -6.97 4.09
C THR A 49 -1.44 -8.28 4.27
N GLU A 50 -1.95 -9.38 3.71
CA GLU A 50 -1.28 -10.67 3.80
C GLU A 50 -0.09 -10.82 2.85
N ASP A 51 -0.10 -10.08 1.73
CA ASP A 51 0.83 -10.28 0.62
C ASP A 51 2.10 -9.41 0.70
N ALA A 52 2.31 -8.67 1.80
CA ALA A 52 3.50 -7.85 1.98
C ALA A 52 4.75 -8.69 2.32
N ASP A 53 5.89 -8.33 1.70
CA ASP A 53 7.20 -8.94 1.96
C ASP A 53 7.65 -8.81 3.42
N CYS A 54 7.35 -7.66 4.04
CA CYS A 54 7.67 -7.39 5.44
C CYS A 54 6.48 -6.70 6.12
N LYS A 55 6.09 -7.22 7.30
CA LYS A 55 5.01 -6.68 8.11
C LYS A 55 5.59 -6.21 9.44
N ILE A 56 5.45 -4.92 9.72
CA ILE A 56 5.85 -4.31 10.99
C ILE A 56 4.58 -3.86 11.70
N LYS A 57 4.34 -4.40 12.89
CA LYS A 57 3.24 -3.98 13.76
C LYS A 57 3.82 -3.10 14.86
N LEU A 58 3.35 -1.86 14.94
CA LEU A 58 3.66 -0.96 16.04
C LEU A 58 2.57 -1.13 17.10
N ASP A 59 2.88 -1.87 18.16
CA ASP A 59 2.05 -1.92 19.37
C ASP A 59 2.49 -0.76 20.27
N ASN A 60 1.56 0.16 20.58
CA ASN A 60 1.79 1.26 21.51
C ASN A 60 1.57 0.82 22.96
#